data_AF-A0ABD5Y2T4-F1
#
_entry.id   AF-A0ABD5Y2T4-F1
#
_cell.length_a   1.000
_cell.length_b   1.000
_cell.length_c   1.000
_cell.angle_alpha   90.00
_cell.angle_beta   90.00
_cell.angle_gamma   90.00
#
_symmetry.space_group_name_H-M   'P 1'
#
loop_
_entity.id
_entity.type
_entity.pdbx_description
1 polymer ?
#
loop_
_entity_poly.entity_id
_entity_poly.type
_entity_poly.pdbx_seq_one_letter_code
_entity_poly.pdbx_strand_id
1 'polypeptide(L)'
;MTIRSWATATVNFLLGALGLYLALVPAFTVAYAAVTGATLFAQLPQTAAVVVAVGGSYPFVAGDWSSRRLLVFVVALYVASGAAGLAGLAVLRSLEVSLPSAVVARAGALALAYPLALAAAFRDRVRRRLGLRPVDATDSQWR
;
A
#
# COMPACT_ATOMS: atom_id res chain seq x y z
N MET A 1 29.23 5.38 17.58
CA MET A 1 27.87 5.81 17.17
C MET A 1 27.74 7.30 17.44
N THR A 2 27.19 8.07 16.50
CA THR A 2 26.92 9.51 16.67
C THR A 2 25.42 9.75 16.84
N ILE A 3 25.03 10.85 17.50
CA ILE A 3 23.62 11.25 17.65
C ILE A 3 22.92 11.30 16.28
N ARG A 4 23.63 11.76 15.24
CA ARG A 4 23.14 11.80 13.87
C ARG A 4 22.78 10.41 13.34
N SER A 5 23.61 9.38 13.59
CA SER A 5 23.33 8.01 13.17
C SER A 5 22.11 7.39 13.84
N TRP A 6 21.91 7.65 15.14
CA TRP A 6 20.74 7.18 15.87
C TRP A 6 19.46 7.88 15.39
N ALA A 7 19.51 9.20 15.22
CA ALA A 7 18.36 9.97 14.73
C ALA A 7 17.89 9.50 13.34
N THR A 8 18.84 9.25 12.41
CA THR A 8 18.50 8.74 11.08
C THR A 8 17.87 7.35 11.14
N ALA A 9 18.41 6.44 11.96
CA ALA A 9 17.84 5.10 12.13
C ALA A 9 16.42 5.14 12.70
N THR A 10 16.18 5.99 13.72
CA THR A 10 14.86 6.19 14.32
C THR A 10 13.86 6.75 13.31
N VAL A 11 14.25 7.74 12.51
CA VAL A 11 13.37 8.29 11.47
C VAL A 11 13.03 7.24 10.41
N ASN A 12 14.02 6.47 9.94
CA ASN A 12 13.78 5.39 8.97
C ASN A 12 12.85 4.31 9.52
N PHE A 13 13.03 3.94 10.80
CA PHE A 13 12.15 3.02 11.50
C PHE A 13 10.72 3.55 11.55
N LEU A 14 10.52 4.79 12.02
CA LEU A 14 9.19 5.39 12.15
C LEU A 14 8.48 5.52 10.80
N LEU A 15 9.20 5.94 9.75
CA LEU A 15 8.63 6.06 8.41
C LEU A 15 8.32 4.69 7.80
N GLY A 16 9.20 3.70 8.01
CA GLY A 16 8.97 2.32 7.56
C GLY A 16 7.76 1.70 8.25
N ALA A 17 7.68 1.80 9.58
CA ALA A 17 6.57 1.31 10.37
C ALA A 17 5.26 2.03 10.00
N LEU A 18 5.27 3.35 9.85
CA LEU A 18 4.09 4.10 9.43
C LEU A 18 3.61 3.69 8.03
N GLY A 19 4.52 3.60 7.07
CA GLY A 19 4.16 3.21 5.71
C GLY A 19 3.64 1.77 5.64
N LEU A 20 4.25 0.83 6.37
CA LEU A 20 3.75 -0.54 6.47
C LEU A 20 2.39 -0.61 7.17
N TYR A 21 2.18 0.18 8.23
CA TYR A 21 0.89 0.25 8.91
C TYR A 21 -0.20 0.71 7.95
N LEU A 22 0.01 1.82 7.24
CA LEU A 22 -0.91 2.35 6.24
C LEU A 22 -1.16 1.36 5.10
N ALA A 23 -0.14 0.58 4.72
CA ALA A 23 -0.27 -0.47 3.73
C ALA A 23 -1.10 -1.65 4.23
N LEU A 24 -0.99 -2.06 5.50
CA LEU A 24 -1.57 -3.30 6.01
C LEU A 24 -2.97 -3.13 6.59
N VAL A 25 -3.24 -2.01 7.28
CA VAL A 25 -4.51 -1.78 7.99
C VAL A 25 -5.74 -2.05 7.11
N PRO A 26 -5.83 -1.55 5.87
CA PRO A 26 -7.03 -1.78 5.06
C PRO A 26 -7.30 -3.27 4.82
N ALA A 27 -6.26 -4.07 4.57
CA ALA A 27 -6.42 -5.51 4.36
C ALA A 27 -6.74 -6.24 5.67
N PHE A 28 -6.07 -5.91 6.76
CA PHE A 28 -6.31 -6.52 8.08
C PHE A 28 -7.74 -6.29 8.54
N THR A 29 -8.22 -5.06 8.40
CA THR A 29 -9.60 -4.67 8.72
C THR A 29 -10.62 -5.48 7.91
N VAL A 30 -10.44 -5.55 6.58
CA VAL A 30 -11.38 -6.25 5.71
C VAL A 30 -11.33 -7.76 5.94
N ALA A 31 -10.14 -8.35 6.08
CA ALA A 31 -9.99 -9.77 6.36
C ALA A 31 -10.62 -10.15 7.70
N TYR A 32 -10.37 -9.35 8.75
CA TYR A 32 -10.97 -9.59 10.07
C TYR A 32 -12.50 -9.52 10.02
N ALA A 33 -13.06 -8.47 9.39
CA ALA A 33 -14.50 -8.34 9.24
C ALA A 33 -15.12 -9.49 8.42
N ALA A 34 -14.44 -9.93 7.35
CA ALA A 34 -14.89 -11.04 6.52
C ALA A 34 -14.91 -12.39 7.26
N VAL A 35 -13.94 -12.63 8.14
CA VAL A 35 -13.83 -13.89 8.89
C VAL A 35 -14.73 -13.92 10.12
N THR A 36 -14.85 -12.79 10.82
CA THR A 36 -15.50 -12.73 12.14
C THR A 36 -16.91 -12.14 12.13
N GLY A 37 -17.32 -11.53 11.01
CA GLY A 37 -18.56 -10.76 10.94
C GLY A 37 -18.53 -9.44 11.73
N ALA A 38 -17.37 -9.05 12.26
CA ALA A 38 -17.20 -7.80 13.00
C ALA A 38 -17.29 -6.56 12.09
N THR A 39 -17.42 -5.39 12.71
CA THR A 39 -17.41 -4.12 11.99
C THR A 39 -16.02 -3.80 11.42
N LEU A 40 -15.98 -3.01 10.34
CA LEU A 40 -14.75 -2.52 9.72
C LEU A 40 -13.92 -1.61 10.65
N PHE A 41 -14.43 -1.22 11.82
CA PHE A 41 -13.72 -0.34 12.75
C PHE A 41 -13.31 -1.06 14.04
N ALA A 42 -13.31 -2.39 14.04
CA ALA A 42 -12.79 -3.17 15.16
C ALA A 42 -11.33 -2.78 15.46
N GLN A 43 -10.99 -2.70 16.75
CA GLN A 43 -9.67 -2.29 17.21
C GLN A 43 -8.60 -3.38 16.99
N LEU A 44 -8.99 -4.65 17.12
CA LEU A 44 -8.08 -5.80 16.99
C LEU A 44 -7.25 -5.81 15.69
N PRO A 45 -7.82 -5.63 14.48
CA PRO A 45 -7.04 -5.58 13.24
C PRO A 45 -6.07 -4.40 13.18
N GLN A 46 -6.40 -3.26 13.82
CA GLN A 46 -5.52 -2.10 13.85
C GLN A 46 -4.28 -2.39 14.72
N THR A 47 -4.48 -2.98 15.90
CA THR A 47 -3.38 -3.39 16.78
C THR A 47 -2.49 -4.43 16.11
N ALA A 48 -3.09 -5.44 15.47
CA ALA A 48 -2.33 -6.45 14.73
C ALA A 48 -1.51 -5.84 13.59
N ALA A 49 -2.08 -4.88 12.84
CA ALA A 49 -1.36 -4.16 11.80
C ALA A 49 -0.18 -3.34 12.36
N VAL A 50 -0.33 -2.70 13.53
CA VAL A 50 0.79 -2.01 14.21
C VAL A 50 1.91 -2.98 14.55
N VAL A 51 1.59 -4.12 15.16
CA VAL A 51 2.60 -5.13 15.56
C VAL A 51 3.37 -5.64 14.34
N VAL A 52 2.66 -5.98 13.27
CA VAL A 52 3.29 -6.46 12.02
C VAL A 52 4.11 -5.35 11.35
N ALA A 53 3.60 -4.11 11.33
CA ALA A 53 4.31 -2.98 10.73
C ALA A 53 5.60 -2.63 11.50
N VAL A 54 5.55 -2.64 12.83
CA VAL A 54 6.73 -2.41 13.68
C VAL A 54 7.75 -3.54 13.46
N GLY A 55 7.34 -4.80 13.55
CA GLY A 55 8.23 -5.94 13.34
C GLY A 55 8.82 -6.00 11.92
N GLY A 56 8.02 -5.64 10.91
CA GLY A 56 8.42 -5.65 9.50
C GLY A 56 9.23 -4.44 9.05
N SER A 57 9.45 -3.44 9.92
CA SER A 57 10.14 -2.20 9.55
C SER A 57 11.66 -2.31 9.48
N TYR A 58 12.24 -3.40 10.02
CA TYR A 58 13.69 -3.61 10.09
C TYR A 58 14.44 -3.42 8.75
N PRO A 59 13.96 -3.94 7.60
CA PRO A 59 14.64 -3.77 6.31
C PRO A 59 14.82 -2.30 5.87
N PHE A 60 13.99 -1.37 6.36
CA PHE A 60 14.15 0.07 6.07
C PHE A 60 15.25 0.72 6.92
N VAL A 61 15.47 0.19 8.12
CA VAL A 61 16.54 0.63 9.01
C VAL A 61 17.88 0.07 8.55
N ALA A 62 17.89 -1.21 8.14
CA ALA A 62 19.06 -1.88 7.58
C ALA A 62 19.48 -1.34 6.20
N GLY A 63 18.59 -0.62 5.51
CA GLY A 63 18.83 -0.08 4.17
C GLY A 63 18.58 -1.07 3.03
N ASP A 64 18.08 -2.27 3.34
CA ASP A 64 17.76 -3.32 2.37
C ASP A 64 16.56 -2.97 1.48
N TRP A 65 15.68 -2.08 1.97
CA TRP A 65 14.47 -1.68 1.24
C TRP A 65 14.30 -0.17 1.09
N SER A 66 13.70 0.24 -0.05
CA SER A 66 13.58 1.64 -0.44
C SER A 66 12.35 2.30 0.16
N SER A 67 12.54 3.27 1.05
CA SER A 67 11.45 4.11 1.60
C SER A 67 10.68 4.86 0.52
N ARG A 68 11.34 5.24 -0.59
CA ARG A 68 10.68 5.85 -1.76
C ARG A 68 9.66 4.89 -2.38
N ARG A 69 10.00 3.61 -2.53
CA ARG A 69 9.06 2.61 -3.07
C ARG A 69 7.90 2.36 -2.14
N LEU A 70 8.14 2.31 -0.83
CA LEU A 70 7.07 2.22 0.15
C LEU A 70 6.12 3.42 0.07
N LEU A 71 6.66 4.64 -0.01
CA LEU A 71 5.85 5.84 -0.16
C LEU A 71 4.99 5.80 -1.43
N VAL A 72 5.60 5.47 -2.58
CA VAL A 72 4.87 5.34 -3.85
C VAL A 72 3.79 4.28 -3.75
N PHE A 73 4.09 3.14 -3.13
CA PHE A 73 3.12 2.07 -2.90
C PHE A 73 1.93 2.58 -2.08
N VAL A 74 2.16 3.21 -0.93
CA VAL A 74 1.11 3.72 -0.05
C VAL A 74 0.24 4.76 -0.78
N VAL A 75 0.87 5.77 -1.41
CA VAL A 75 0.12 6.80 -2.15
C VAL A 75 -0.73 6.16 -3.25
N ALA A 76 -0.15 5.27 -4.05
CA ALA A 76 -0.86 4.59 -5.12
C ALA A 76 -2.00 3.70 -4.59
N LEU A 77 -1.80 3.01 -3.46
CA LEU A 77 -2.82 2.19 -2.82
C LEU A 77 -4.05 3.00 -2.43
N TYR A 78 -3.86 4.15 -1.78
CA TYR A 78 -4.98 4.98 -1.34
C TYR A 78 -5.70 5.65 -2.53
N VAL A 79 -4.94 6.14 -3.52
CA VAL A 79 -5.51 6.69 -4.76
C VAL A 79 -6.30 5.63 -5.52
N ALA A 80 -5.71 4.45 -5.74
CA ALA A 80 -6.37 3.36 -6.45
C ALA A 80 -7.59 2.83 -5.69
N SER A 81 -7.52 2.76 -4.36
CA SER A 81 -8.67 2.36 -3.53
C SER A 81 -9.83 3.36 -3.65
N GLY A 82 -9.53 4.66 -3.66
CA GLY A 82 -10.53 5.70 -3.86
C GLY A 82 -11.13 5.64 -5.26
N ALA A 83 -10.29 5.53 -6.29
CA ALA A 83 -10.73 5.42 -7.68
C ALA A 83 -11.58 4.16 -7.93
N ALA A 84 -11.15 3.00 -7.44
CA ALA A 84 -11.91 1.75 -7.54
C ALA A 84 -13.24 1.83 -6.79
N GLY A 85 -13.27 2.46 -5.62
CA GLY A 85 -14.50 2.70 -4.86
C GLY A 85 -15.50 3.57 -5.62
N LEU A 86 -15.05 4.71 -6.15
CA LEU A 86 -15.89 5.63 -6.92
C LEU A 86 -16.38 4.99 -8.24
N ALA A 87 -15.49 4.32 -8.96
CA ALA A 87 -15.85 3.62 -10.20
C ALA A 87 -16.85 2.49 -9.92
N GLY A 88 -16.63 1.68 -8.88
CA GLY A 88 -17.55 0.63 -8.47
C GLY A 88 -18.93 1.18 -8.11
N LEU A 89 -18.99 2.29 -7.37
CA LEU A 89 -20.25 2.98 -7.06
C LEU A 89 -20.98 3.47 -8.31
N ALA A 90 -20.24 4.06 -9.26
CA ALA A 90 -20.82 4.54 -10.51
C ALA A 90 -21.43 3.38 -11.34
N VAL A 91 -20.72 2.24 -11.42
CA VAL A 91 -21.18 1.04 -12.14
C VAL A 91 -22.40 0.40 -11.46
N LEU A 92 -22.37 0.24 -10.13
CA LEU A 92 -23.51 -0.31 -9.40
C LEU A 92 -24.75 0.56 -9.58
N ARG A 93 -24.57 1.89 -9.53
CA ARG A 93 -25.66 2.85 -9.77
C ARG A 93 -26.20 2.77 -11.19
N SER A 94 -25.34 2.62 -12.21
CA SER A 94 -25.80 2.54 -13.60
C SER A 94 -26.52 1.22 -13.93
N LEU A 95 -26.23 0.16 -13.18
CA LEU A 95 -26.84 -1.16 -13.34
C LEU A 95 -28.04 -1.38 -12.40
N GLU A 96 -28.40 -0.38 -11.59
CA GLU A 96 -29.43 -0.48 -10.54
C GLU A 96 -29.20 -1.65 -9.55
N VAL A 97 -27.93 -2.03 -9.36
CA VAL A 97 -27.55 -3.12 -8.45
C VAL A 97 -27.27 -2.55 -7.07
N SER A 98 -27.87 -3.16 -6.05
CA SER A 98 -27.62 -2.79 -4.66
C SER A 98 -26.22 -3.21 -4.20
N LEU A 99 -25.67 -2.46 -3.26
CA LEU A 99 -24.38 -2.78 -2.66
C LEU A 99 -24.51 -4.06 -1.81
N PRO A 100 -23.73 -5.13 -2.10
CA PRO A 100 -23.91 -6.42 -1.43
C PRO A 100 -23.59 -6.32 0.07
N SER A 101 -22.45 -5.72 0.42
CA SER A 101 -22.12 -5.28 1.77
C SER A 101 -20.93 -4.34 1.74
N ALA A 102 -20.74 -3.53 2.79
CA ALA A 102 -19.57 -2.66 2.90
C ALA A 102 -18.25 -3.45 2.91
N VAL A 103 -18.24 -4.64 3.51
CA VAL A 103 -17.06 -5.51 3.56
C VAL A 103 -16.71 -6.03 2.17
N VAL A 104 -17.68 -6.54 1.41
CA VAL A 104 -17.48 -7.05 0.05
C VAL A 104 -17.04 -5.94 -0.90
N ALA A 105 -17.67 -4.77 -0.82
CA ALA A 105 -17.28 -3.63 -1.65
C ALA A 105 -15.85 -3.15 -1.35
N ARG A 106 -15.47 -3.11 -0.06
CA ARG A 106 -14.10 -2.74 0.34
C ARG A 106 -13.09 -3.80 -0.11
N ALA A 107 -13.42 -5.08 0.02
CA ALA A 107 -12.60 -6.18 -0.45
C ALA A 107 -12.36 -6.09 -1.97
N GLY A 108 -13.41 -5.85 -2.76
CA GLY A 108 -13.30 -5.68 -4.21
C GLY A 108 -12.43 -4.48 -4.59
N ALA A 109 -12.61 -3.34 -3.93
CA ALA A 109 -11.79 -2.15 -4.16
C ALA A 109 -10.30 -2.41 -3.83
N LEU A 110 -10.01 -3.09 -2.72
CA LEU A 110 -8.64 -3.44 -2.34
C LEU A 110 -8.03 -4.48 -3.28
N ALA A 111 -8.79 -5.47 -3.74
CA ALA A 111 -8.33 -6.48 -4.70
C ALA A 111 -7.82 -5.85 -6.01
N LEU A 112 -8.38 -4.70 -6.42
CA LEU A 112 -7.87 -3.91 -7.53
C LEU A 112 -6.72 -2.98 -7.12
N ALA A 113 -6.83 -2.34 -5.96
CA ALA A 113 -5.87 -1.32 -5.52
C ALA A 113 -4.48 -1.88 -5.20
N TYR A 114 -4.38 -3.05 -4.55
CA TYR A 114 -3.09 -3.65 -4.18
C TYR A 114 -2.20 -3.97 -5.39
N PRO A 115 -2.70 -4.68 -6.43
CA PRO A 115 -1.93 -4.91 -7.65
C PRO A 115 -1.51 -3.62 -8.36
N LEU A 116 -2.39 -2.61 -8.42
CA LEU A 116 -2.08 -1.31 -9.03
C LEU A 116 -1.00 -0.56 -8.25
N ALA A 117 -1.09 -0.55 -6.93
CA ALA A 117 -0.08 0.04 -6.05
C ALA A 117 1.28 -0.66 -6.19
N LEU A 118 1.26 -1.99 -6.28
CA LEU A 118 2.47 -2.79 -6.53
C LEU A 118 3.09 -2.46 -7.89
N ALA A 119 2.27 -2.39 -8.94
CA ALA A 119 2.73 -2.00 -10.27
C ALA A 119 3.33 -0.59 -10.28
N ALA A 120 2.73 0.36 -9.56
CA ALA A 120 3.25 1.72 -9.41
C ALA A 120 4.60 1.75 -8.67
N ALA A 121 4.72 1.04 -7.55
CA ALA A 121 5.94 0.98 -6.74
C ALA A 121 7.12 0.31 -7.48
N PHE A 122 6.82 -0.61 -8.40
CA PHE A 122 7.81 -1.34 -9.20
C PHE A 122 7.81 -0.95 -10.68
N ARG A 123 7.29 0.24 -11.01
CA ARG A 123 7.12 0.71 -12.40
C ARG A 123 8.38 0.57 -13.25
N ASP A 124 9.56 0.89 -12.73
CA ASP A 124 10.82 0.78 -13.47
C ASP A 124 11.23 -0.66 -13.77
N ARG A 125 10.85 -1.60 -12.91
CA ARG A 125 11.08 -3.03 -13.14
C ARG A 125 10.11 -3.56 -14.19
N VAL A 126 8.85 -3.12 -14.14
CA VAL A 126 7.83 -3.45 -15.15
C VAL A 126 8.23 -2.88 -16.52
N ARG A 127 8.62 -1.61 -16.58
CA ARG A 127 9.07 -0.97 -17.83
C ARG A 127 10.27 -1.67 -18.45
N ARG A 128 11.29 -2.01 -17.64
CA ARG A 128 12.45 -2.76 -18.13
C ARG A 128 12.06 -4.13 -18.70
N ARG A 129 11.15 -4.86 -18.06
CA ARG A 129 10.66 -6.14 -18.59
C ARG A 129 9.88 -5.99 -19.89
N LEU A 130 9.22 -4.85 -20.10
CA LEU A 130 8.49 -4.53 -21.32
C LEU A 130 9.36 -3.86 -22.40
N GLY A 131 10.68 -3.75 -22.20
CA GLY A 131 11.58 -3.08 -23.15
C GLY A 131 11.43 -1.56 -23.20
N LEU A 132 10.71 -0.95 -22.25
CA LEU A 132 10.48 0.49 -22.19
C LEU A 132 11.58 1.19 -21.40
N ARG A 133 11.99 2.37 -21.89
CA ARG A 133 13.03 3.21 -21.27
C ARG A 133 12.69 3.57 -19.80
N PRO A 134 13.64 3.53 -18.86
CA PRO A 134 13.44 4.03 -17.49
C PRO A 134 13.12 5.53 -17.49
N VAL A 135 12.30 6.00 -16.55
CA VAL A 135 11.88 7.42 -16.49
C VAL A 135 13.06 8.35 -16.16
N ASP A 136 14.03 7.87 -15.39
CA ASP A 136 15.17 8.66 -14.92
C ASP A 136 16.41 8.58 -15.83
N ALA A 137 16.31 7.90 -16.98
CA ALA A 137 17.44 7.77 -17.90
C ALA A 137 17.62 9.05 -18.74
N THR A 138 18.71 9.79 -18.53
CA THR A 138 19.12 10.89 -19.40
C THR A 138 19.64 10.37 -20.75
N ASP A 139 19.47 11.15 -21.83
CA ASP A 139 19.82 10.73 -23.21
C ASP A 139 21.28 10.29 -23.39
N SER A 140 22.17 10.69 -22.48
CA SER A 140 23.59 10.35 -22.49
C SER A 140 23.91 8.93 -22.01
N GLN A 141 22.99 8.25 -21.32
CA GLN A 141 23.24 6.90 -20.74
C GLN A 141 22.78 5.74 -21.64
N TRP A 142 22.30 6.03 -22.85
CA TRP A 142 21.67 5.06 -23.76
C TRP A 142 22.33 4.95 -25.14
N ARG A 143 23.48 5.60 -25.34
CA ARG A 143 24.33 5.39 -26.53
C ARG A 143 25.40 4.35 -26.25
#